data_AF-A0A961H541-F1
#
_entry.id   AF-A0A961H541-F1
#
_cell.length_a   1.000
_cell.length_b   1.000
_cell.length_c   1.000
_cell.angle_alpha   90.00
_cell.angle_beta   90.00
_cell.angle_gamma   90.00
#
_symmetry.space_group_name_H-M   'P 1'
#
loop_
_entity.id
_entity.type
_entity.pdbx_description
1 polymer ?
#
loop_
_entity_poly.entity_id
_entity_poly.type
_entity_poly.pdbx_seq_one_letter_code
_entity_poly.pdbx_strand_id
1 'polypeptide(L)'
;MSTLFAILHVATAVFIVGPMAILPMTAMRSLRAGQGGQVRTLAKSTTVFTLLSLIPFLIGFGLMGMYKIPFDRTWIWLSIVL
;
A
#
# COMPACT_ATOMS: atom_id res chain seq x y z
N MET A 1 -23.53 -0.62 7.17
CA MET A 1 -22.55 0.46 7.00
C MET A 1 -21.13 0.03 7.38
N SER A 2 -20.92 -0.66 8.50
CA SER A 2 -19.58 -1.11 8.93
C SER A 2 -18.86 -2.02 7.93
N THR A 3 -19.59 -2.99 7.38
CA THR A 3 -19.06 -3.95 6.39
C THR A 3 -18.65 -3.28 5.08
N LEU A 4 -19.43 -2.28 4.61
CA LEU A 4 -19.12 -1.58 3.37
C LEU A 4 -17.79 -0.84 3.45
N PHE A 5 -17.57 -0.05 4.51
CA PHE A 5 -16.32 0.68 4.68
C PHE A 5 -15.12 -0.25 4.88
N ALA A 6 -15.31 -1.37 5.57
CA ALA A 6 -14.28 -2.40 5.69
C ALA A 6 -13.91 -2.99 4.32
N ILE A 7 -14.90 -3.34 3.50
CA ILE A 7 -14.67 -3.87 2.15
C ILE A 7 -13.95 -2.85 1.28
N LEU A 8 -14.39 -1.58 1.30
CA LEU A 8 -13.75 -0.51 0.53
C LEU A 8 -12.30 -0.30 0.95
N HIS A 9 -12.03 -0.26 2.27
CA HIS A 9 -10.68 -0.13 2.79
C HIS A 9 -9.78 -1.29 2.34
N VAL A 10 -10.24 -2.53 2.49
CA VAL A 10 -9.46 -3.71 2.08
C VAL A 10 -9.22 -3.73 0.56
N ALA A 11 -10.25 -3.44 -0.24
CA ALA A 11 -10.11 -3.37 -1.69
C ALA A 11 -9.08 -2.29 -2.10
N THR A 12 -9.20 -1.09 -1.55
CA THR A 12 -8.24 -0.01 -1.79
C THR A 12 -6.82 -0.40 -1.37
N ALA A 13 -6.67 -1.05 -0.20
CA ALA A 13 -5.37 -1.52 0.26
C ALA A 13 -4.76 -2.57 -0.69
N VAL A 14 -5.53 -3.56 -1.14
CA VAL A 14 -5.05 -4.61 -2.04
C VAL A 14 -4.62 -4.04 -3.40
N PHE A 15 -5.42 -3.14 -3.99
CA PHE A 15 -5.10 -2.61 -5.32
C PHE A 15 -3.97 -1.57 -5.33
N ILE A 16 -3.70 -0.91 -4.21
CA ILE A 16 -2.63 0.08 -4.10
C ILE A 16 -1.33 -0.58 -3.61
N VAL A 17 -1.39 -1.35 -2.53
CA VAL A 17 -0.20 -1.95 -1.91
C VAL A 17 0.22 -3.23 -2.67
N GLY A 18 -0.72 -3.98 -3.23
CA GLY A 18 -0.45 -5.22 -3.97
C GLY A 18 0.58 -5.06 -5.10
N PRO A 19 0.43 -4.09 -6.02
CA PRO A 19 1.41 -3.85 -7.08
C PRO A 19 2.83 -3.54 -6.55
N MET A 20 2.96 -2.97 -5.35
CA MET A 20 4.26 -2.65 -4.75
C MET A 20 5.10 -3.88 -4.40
N ALA A 21 4.49 -5.06 -4.26
CA ALA A 21 5.25 -6.30 -4.08
C ALA A 21 6.05 -6.69 -5.34
N ILE A 22 5.60 -6.26 -6.53
CA ILE A 22 6.12 -6.72 -7.82
C ILE A 22 6.86 -5.61 -8.58
N LEU A 23 6.34 -4.38 -8.58
CA LEU A 23 6.89 -3.27 -9.37
C LEU A 23 8.37 -2.98 -9.07
N PRO A 24 8.83 -2.86 -7.80
CA PRO A 24 10.23 -2.58 -7.50
C PRO A 24 11.14 -3.75 -7.94
N MET A 25 10.71 -4.99 -7.70
CA MET A 25 11.45 -6.18 -8.10
C MET A 25 11.60 -6.28 -9.62
N THR A 26 10.55 -5.89 -10.35
CA THR A 26 10.56 -5.81 -11.81
C THR A 26 11.51 -4.70 -12.30
N ALA A 27 11.51 -3.53 -11.64
CA ALA A 27 12.44 -2.45 -11.96
C ALA A 27 13.90 -2.88 -11.80
N MET A 28 14.23 -3.61 -10.72
CA MET A 28 15.57 -4.14 -10.48
C MET A 28 15.98 -5.17 -11.53
N ARG A 29 15.05 -6.01 -12.00
CA ARG A 29 15.29 -6.91 -13.13
C ARG A 29 15.58 -6.14 -14.41
N SER A 30 14.78 -5.13 -14.74
CA SER A 30 14.96 -4.29 -15.93
C SER A 30 16.28 -3.52 -15.91
N LEU A 31 16.71 -3.09 -14.71
CA LEU A 31 18.01 -2.42 -14.52
C LEU A 31 19.16 -3.35 -14.89
N ARG A 32 19.13 -4.60 -14.43
CA ARG A 32 20.15 -5.62 -14.77
C ARG A 32 20.14 -5.97 -16.25
N ALA A 33 19.00 -5.85 -16.93
CA ALA A 33 18.87 -6.06 -18.37
C ALA A 33 19.26 -4.84 -19.22
N GLY A 34 19.73 -3.74 -18.61
CA GLY A 34 20.12 -2.51 -19.32
C GLY A 34 18.94 -1.72 -19.93
N GLN A 35 17.70 -2.03 -19.56
CA GLN A 35 16.51 -1.40 -20.13
C GLN A 35 16.14 -0.09 -19.40
N GLY A 36 16.94 0.96 -19.57
CA GLY A 36 16.80 2.22 -18.83
C GLY A 36 15.42 2.89 -18.95
N GLY A 37 14.79 2.84 -20.12
CA GLY A 37 13.44 3.38 -20.32
C GLY A 37 12.39 2.67 -19.46
N GLN A 38 12.46 1.34 -19.37
CA GLN A 38 11.55 0.55 -18.55
C GLN A 38 11.79 0.79 -17.05
N VAL A 39 13.06 0.92 -16.63
CA VAL A 39 13.42 1.26 -15.25
C VAL A 39 12.80 2.59 -14.83
N ARG A 40 12.89 3.62 -15.67
CA ARG A 40 12.33 4.95 -15.37
C ARG A 40 10.82 4.89 -15.15
N THR A 41 10.10 4.19 -16.01
CA THR A 41 8.65 4.04 -15.89
C THR A 41 8.27 3.26 -14.64
N LEU A 42 8.92 2.12 -14.39
CA LEU A 42 8.65 1.30 -13.20
C LEU A 42 8.99 2.03 -11.91
N ALA A 43 10.11 2.76 -11.86
CA ALA A 43 10.49 3.58 -10.72
C ALA A 43 9.44 4.67 -10.42
N LYS A 44 8.97 5.40 -11.46
CA LYS A 44 7.91 6.39 -11.30
C LYS A 44 6.62 5.76 -10.79
N SER A 45 6.22 4.62 -11.34
CA SER A 45 5.05 3.88 -10.86
C SER A 45 5.20 3.47 -9.40
N THR A 46 6.34 2.89 -9.01
CA THR A 46 6.61 2.54 -7.62
C THR A 46 6.50 3.75 -6.70
N THR A 47 7.07 4.90 -7.07
CA THR A 47 6.94 6.15 -6.28
C THR A 47 5.48 6.56 -6.14
N VAL A 48 4.70 6.55 -7.23
CA VAL A 48 3.28 6.92 -7.19
C VAL A 48 2.48 5.98 -6.30
N PHE A 49 2.64 4.66 -6.44
CA PHE A 49 1.93 3.70 -5.59
C PHE A 49 2.36 3.79 -4.12
N THR A 50 3.63 4.10 -3.85
CA THR A 50 4.13 4.35 -2.48
C THR A 50 3.47 5.59 -1.86
N LEU A 51 3.28 6.65 -2.64
CA LEU A 51 2.57 7.84 -2.14
C LEU A 51 1.07 7.55 -1.95
N LEU A 52 0.47 6.79 -2.88
CA LEU A 52 -0.94 6.40 -2.79
C LEU A 52 -1.21 5.46 -1.61
N SER A 53 -0.23 4.69 -1.12
CA SER A 53 -0.42 3.76 0.01
C SER A 53 -0.74 4.48 1.33
N LEU A 54 -0.47 5.80 1.41
CA LEU A 54 -0.92 6.63 2.53
C LEU A 54 -2.44 6.74 2.62
N ILE A 55 -3.17 6.60 1.50
CA ILE A 55 -4.63 6.67 1.48
C ILE A 55 -5.25 5.53 2.29
N PRO A 56 -5.01 4.23 1.98
CA PRO A 56 -5.55 3.15 2.79
C PRO A 56 -5.04 3.22 4.23
N PHE A 57 -3.79 3.63 4.48
CA PHE A 57 -3.29 3.83 5.85
C PHE A 57 -4.20 4.78 6.64
N LEU A 58 -4.42 6.01 6.15
CA LEU A 58 -5.26 7.00 6.81
C LEU A 58 -6.71 6.53 6.97
N ILE A 59 -7.28 5.88 5.95
CA ILE A 59 -8.63 5.32 6.01
C ILE A 59 -8.71 4.25 7.10
N GLY A 60 -7.71 3.37 7.20
CA GLY A 60 -7.66 2.31 8.22
C GLY A 60 -7.67 2.87 9.64
N PHE A 61 -6.85 3.88 9.92
CA PHE A 61 -6.85 4.56 11.22
C PHE A 61 -8.14 5.35 11.48
N GLY A 62 -8.72 5.98 10.46
CA GLY A 62 -10.04 6.62 10.58
C GLY A 62 -11.12 5.63 10.99
N LEU A 63 -11.18 4.47 10.34
CA LEU A 63 -12.13 3.40 10.66
C LEU A 63 -11.89 2.82 12.05
N MET A 64 -10.62 2.67 12.47
CA MET A 64 -10.27 2.24 13.82
C MET A 64 -10.88 3.16 14.89
N GLY A 65 -10.77 4.48 14.70
CA GLY A 65 -11.40 5.47 15.58
C GLY A 65 -12.94 5.38 15.58
N MET A 66 -13.54 5.23 14.40
CA MET A 66 -15.00 5.07 14.27
C MET A 66 -15.54 3.82 14.98
N TYR A 67 -14.78 2.72 14.94
CA TYR A 67 -15.17 1.45 15.58
C TYR A 67 -14.61 1.28 17.00
N LYS A 68 -13.94 2.31 17.55
CA LYS A 68 -13.33 2.29 18.90
C LYS A 68 -12.41 1.07 19.12
N ILE A 69 -11.67 0.69 18.09
CA ILE A 69 -10.73 -0.43 18.16
C ILE A 69 -9.52 0.01 19.00
N PRO A 70 -9.14 -0.73 20.05
CA PRO A 70 -8.00 -0.39 20.89
C PRO A 70 -6.66 -0.58 20.16
N PHE A 71 -5.66 0.23 20.52
CA PHE A 71 -4.29 0.19 19.97
C PHE A 71 -3.44 -0.98 20.50
N ASP A 72 -3.96 -1.79 21.42
CA ASP A 72 -3.26 -2.96 21.97
C ASP A 72 -3.10 -4.09 20.94
N ARG A 73 -3.82 -4.03 19.81
CA ARG A 73 -3.79 -5.08 18.80
C ARG A 73 -2.47 -5.07 18.05
N THR A 74 -1.80 -6.22 18.04
CA THR A 74 -0.49 -6.41 17.39
C THR A 74 -0.48 -6.00 15.93
N TRP A 75 -1.55 -6.27 15.18
CA TRP A 75 -1.63 -5.92 13.76
C TRP A 75 -1.62 -4.39 13.52
N ILE A 76 -2.12 -3.59 14.47
CA ILE A 76 -2.07 -2.12 14.38
C ILE A 76 -0.64 -1.64 14.49
N TRP A 77 0.12 -2.17 15.46
CA TRP A 77 1.53 -1.87 15.61
C TRP A 77 2.34 -2.28 14.39
N LEU A 78 2.06 -3.46 13.84
CA LEU A 78 2.71 -3.92 12.61
C LEU A 78 2.45 -2.94 11.46
N SER A 79 1.24 -2.40 11.30
CA SER A 79 0.93 -1.42 10.26
C SER A 79 1.60 -0.04 10.43
N ILE A 80 2.14 0.27 11.62
CA ILE A 80 2.86 1.53 11.88
C ILE A 80 4.36 1.36 11.64
N VAL A 81 4.90 0.19 12.01
CA VAL A 81 6.33 -0.09 11.96
C VAL A 81 6.76 -0.59 10.57
N LEU A 82 5.92 -1.37 9.88
CA LEU A 82 6.13 -1.84 8.51
C LEU A 82 5.42 -0.96 7.49
#